data_AF-A0A6P0NAY9-F1
#
_entry.id   AF-A0A6P0NAY9-F1
#
_cell.length_a   1.000
_cell.length_b   1.000
_cell.length_c   1.000
_cell.angle_alpha   90.00
_cell.angle_beta   90.00
_cell.angle_gamma   90.00
#
_symmetry.space_group_name_H-M   'P 1'
#
loop_
_entity.id
_entity.type
_entity.pdbx_description
1 polymer ?
#
loop_
_entity_poly.entity_id
_entity_poly.type
_entity_poly.pdbx_seq_one_letter_code
_entity_poly.pdbx_strand_id
1 'polypeptide(L)'
;MLDWLALWGLSSAGGYLAKEVIGPLAKDALEDYTKDFFKESIKDYTGLSDQDTQKKLLVKALKAFVALVEKELKVADLSKQEVKQYTKPLKQYIKNQSVKVILGSAFNYGCKQINTDTLAKTWVELKLLPLPEEFRWKYIGKQYLKQVQTIIKQSDKLRPIWDSQTLDAIAKNTNATAGIIPDFD
;
A
#
# COMPACT_ATOMS: atom_id res chain seq x y z
N MET A 1 11.67 2.90 21.86
CA MET A 1 10.72 2.63 20.76
C MET A 1 11.37 1.61 19.85
N LEU A 2 10.83 0.39 19.77
CA LEU A 2 11.31 -0.60 18.82
C LEU A 2 11.17 -0.01 17.43
N ASP A 3 12.29 0.23 16.76
CA ASP A 3 12.34 0.56 15.35
C ASP A 3 11.71 -0.62 14.62
N TRP A 4 10.41 -0.57 14.36
CA TRP A 4 9.71 -1.67 13.70
C TRP A 4 10.19 -1.82 12.24
N LEU A 5 10.89 -0.80 11.73
CA LEU A 5 11.75 -0.85 10.54
C LEU A 5 12.93 -1.81 10.72
N ALA A 6 13.45 -2.01 11.94
CA ALA A 6 14.42 -3.05 12.27
C ALA A 6 13.78 -4.44 12.45
N LEU A 7 12.51 -4.52 12.87
CA LEU A 7 11.77 -5.80 12.93
C LEU A 7 11.43 -6.33 11.52
N TRP A 8 11.19 -5.42 10.56
CA TRP A 8 11.16 -5.70 9.12
C TRP A 8 12.51 -5.46 8.48
N GLY A 9 13.58 -5.89 9.18
CA GLY A 9 14.96 -5.86 8.75
C GLY A 9 15.09 -5.96 7.23
N LEU A 10 15.31 -4.80 6.63
CA LEU A 10 16.35 -4.69 5.64
C LEU A 10 17.57 -5.37 6.25
N SER A 11 17.87 -6.58 5.78
CA SER A 11 19.20 -6.85 5.29
C SER A 11 19.56 -5.78 4.24
N SER A 12 19.72 -4.52 4.68
CA SER A 12 20.20 -3.30 3.99
C SER A 12 19.83 -3.02 2.51
N ALA A 13 18.97 -3.80 1.87
CA ALA A 13 18.56 -3.66 0.48
C ALA A 13 17.09 -4.03 0.36
N GLY A 14 16.24 -3.09 -0.07
CA GLY A 14 14.93 -3.45 -0.57
C GLY A 14 15.12 -4.60 -1.56
N GLY A 15 14.30 -5.63 -1.46
CA GLY A 15 14.44 -6.84 -2.27
C GLY A 15 14.78 -6.51 -3.74
N TYR A 16 15.47 -7.40 -4.43
CA TYR A 16 15.97 -7.17 -5.80
C TYR A 16 14.87 -6.55 -6.69
N LEU A 17 13.64 -7.06 -6.60
CA LEU A 17 12.51 -6.55 -7.36
C LEU A 17 12.13 -5.13 -6.96
N ALA A 18 12.13 -4.77 -5.67
CA ALA A 18 11.83 -3.42 -5.23
C ALA A 18 12.84 -2.40 -5.78
N LYS A 19 14.12 -2.77 -5.89
CA LYS A 19 15.13 -1.91 -6.52
C LYS A 19 14.89 -1.76 -8.02
N GLU A 20 14.73 -2.88 -8.72
CA GLU A 20 14.65 -2.90 -10.19
C GLU A 20 13.33 -2.40 -10.76
N VAL A 21 12.22 -2.63 -10.05
CA VAL A 21 10.87 -2.22 -10.46
C VAL A 21 10.64 -0.74 -10.16
N ILE A 22 11.04 -0.27 -8.97
CA ILE A 22 10.75 1.11 -8.52
C ILE A 22 11.80 2.12 -9.00
N GLY A 23 13.08 1.71 -9.10
CA GLY A 23 14.17 2.61 -9.50
C GLY A 23 13.92 3.37 -10.81
N PRO A 24 13.51 2.70 -11.91
CA PRO A 24 13.16 3.37 -13.16
C PRO A 24 11.88 4.20 -13.05
N LEU A 25 10.89 3.72 -12.30
CA LEU A 25 9.61 4.43 -12.12
C LEU A 25 9.84 5.78 -11.40
N ALA A 26 10.80 5.84 -10.47
CA ALA A 26 11.22 7.08 -9.81
C ALA A 26 11.88 8.12 -10.74
N LYS A 27 12.31 7.74 -11.95
CA LYS A 27 12.96 8.62 -12.94
C LYS A 27 12.00 9.12 -14.03
N ASP A 28 11.00 8.34 -14.40
CA ASP A 28 10.05 8.66 -15.48
C ASP A 28 8.74 9.25 -14.94
N ALA A 29 8.26 10.35 -15.54
CA ALA A 29 6.90 10.93 -15.47
C ALA A 29 6.03 10.55 -14.24
N LEU A 30 6.57 10.74 -13.02
CA LEU A 30 5.92 10.28 -11.80
C LEU A 30 4.63 11.05 -11.52
N GLU A 31 4.48 12.25 -12.04
CA GLU A 31 3.39 13.15 -11.64
C GLU A 31 2.01 12.60 -11.98
N ASP A 32 1.78 12.16 -13.21
CA ASP A 32 0.48 11.62 -13.59
C ASP A 32 0.20 10.29 -12.88
N TYR A 33 1.23 9.46 -12.72
CA TYR A 33 1.13 8.25 -11.90
C TYR A 33 0.73 8.58 -10.46
N THR A 34 1.38 9.58 -9.85
CA THR A 34 1.17 10.00 -8.46
C THR A 34 -0.24 10.56 -8.28
N LYS A 35 -0.69 11.40 -9.22
CA LYS A 35 -2.06 11.94 -9.25
C LYS A 35 -3.09 10.82 -9.32
N ASP A 36 -2.92 9.86 -10.24
CA ASP A 36 -3.82 8.71 -10.37
C ASP A 36 -3.85 7.86 -9.10
N PHE A 37 -2.67 7.58 -8.54
CA PHE A 37 -2.50 6.74 -7.36
C PHE A 37 -3.21 7.33 -6.15
N PHE A 38 -3.07 8.64 -5.91
CA PHE A 38 -3.70 9.28 -4.75
C PHE A 38 -5.05 9.92 -5.07
N LYS A 39 -5.60 9.76 -6.28
CA LYS A 39 -6.81 10.47 -6.74
C LYS A 39 -7.99 10.34 -5.77
N GLU A 40 -8.20 9.14 -5.23
CA GLU A 40 -9.29 8.89 -4.28
C GLU A 40 -8.89 9.25 -2.84
N SER A 41 -7.61 9.10 -2.49
CA SER A 41 -7.09 9.33 -1.15
C SER A 41 -6.81 10.80 -0.82
N ILE A 42 -6.54 11.66 -1.81
CA ILE A 42 -6.31 13.09 -1.61
C ILE A 42 -7.53 13.78 -1.00
N LYS A 43 -8.74 13.26 -1.25
CA LYS A 43 -9.98 13.77 -0.64
C LYS A 43 -9.96 13.68 0.89
N ASP A 44 -9.26 12.68 1.41
CA ASP A 44 -9.19 12.42 2.85
C ASP A 44 -8.02 13.16 3.51
N TYR A 45 -7.04 13.69 2.77
CA TYR A 45 -5.89 14.41 3.36
C TYR A 45 -5.57 15.69 2.60
N THR A 46 -5.87 16.83 3.22
CA THR A 46 -5.41 18.14 2.76
C THR A 46 -3.87 18.23 2.70
N GLY A 47 -3.17 17.49 3.56
CA GLY A 47 -1.71 17.36 3.60
C GLY A 47 -1.09 16.55 2.45
N LEU A 48 -1.90 15.85 1.65
CA LEU A 48 -1.45 15.24 0.40
C LEU A 48 -1.31 16.26 -0.74
N SER A 49 -1.55 17.56 -0.55
CA SER A 49 -1.40 18.57 -1.62
C SER A 49 0.06 18.82 -2.07
N ASP A 50 1.04 18.51 -1.23
CA ASP A 50 2.46 18.65 -1.56
C ASP A 50 2.95 17.50 -2.44
N GLN A 51 3.34 17.81 -3.68
CA GLN A 51 3.84 16.84 -4.65
C GLN A 51 5.08 16.08 -4.17
N ASP A 52 6.01 16.70 -3.47
CA ASP A 52 7.21 16.00 -2.98
C ASP A 52 6.86 14.98 -1.90
N THR A 53 5.90 15.31 -1.05
CA THR A 53 5.35 14.38 -0.06
C THR A 53 4.62 13.24 -0.75
N GLN A 54 3.76 13.51 -1.74
CA GLN A 54 3.10 12.47 -2.52
C GLN A 54 4.12 11.53 -3.19
N LYS A 55 5.12 12.06 -3.90
CA LYS A 55 6.17 11.28 -4.58
C LYS A 55 6.91 10.38 -3.59
N LYS A 56 7.28 10.88 -2.41
CA LYS A 56 7.94 10.09 -1.35
C LYS A 56 7.04 8.97 -0.81
N LEU A 57 5.78 9.27 -0.52
CA LEU A 57 4.82 8.29 -0.01
C LEU A 57 4.52 7.20 -1.04
N LEU A 58 4.37 7.59 -2.31
CA LEU A 58 4.19 6.66 -3.42
C LEU A 58 5.37 5.69 -3.50
N VAL A 59 6.60 6.20 -3.51
CA VAL A 59 7.80 5.36 -3.59
C VAL A 59 7.88 4.39 -2.40
N LYS A 60 7.56 4.86 -1.18
CA LYS A 60 7.51 3.98 0.01
C LYS A 60 6.45 2.89 -0.13
N ALA A 61 5.25 3.25 -0.58
CA ALA A 61 4.15 2.31 -0.75
C ALA A 61 4.45 1.26 -1.82
N LEU A 62 4.92 1.67 -3.01
CA LEU A 62 5.26 0.73 -4.07
C LEU A 62 6.42 -0.20 -3.68
N LYS A 63 7.44 0.32 -2.97
CA LYS A 63 8.51 -0.53 -2.41
C LYS A 63 7.96 -1.57 -1.45
N ALA A 64 7.05 -1.18 -0.55
CA ALA A 64 6.41 -2.11 0.38
C ALA A 64 5.63 -3.21 -0.35
N PHE A 65 4.82 -2.84 -1.35
CA PHE A 65 4.07 -3.79 -2.16
C PHE A 65 4.99 -4.78 -2.90
N VAL A 66 5.99 -4.28 -3.63
CA VAL A 66 6.90 -5.14 -4.39
C VAL A 66 7.74 -6.04 -3.49
N ALA A 67 8.17 -5.55 -2.32
CA ALA A 67 8.88 -6.37 -1.34
C ALA A 67 8.01 -7.51 -0.77
N LEU A 68 6.72 -7.25 -0.57
CA LEU A 68 5.78 -8.30 -0.15
C LEU A 68 5.59 -9.37 -1.23
N VAL A 69 5.48 -8.97 -2.51
CA VAL A 69 5.42 -9.93 -3.62
C VAL A 69 6.70 -10.76 -3.68
N GLU A 70 7.87 -10.13 -3.61
CA GLU A 70 9.16 -10.84 -3.60
C GLU A 70 9.27 -11.83 -2.43
N LYS A 71 8.75 -11.45 -1.26
CA LYS A 71 8.72 -12.33 -0.08
C LYS A 71 7.84 -13.56 -0.34
N GLU A 72 6.64 -13.40 -0.87
CA GLU A 72 5.76 -14.54 -1.17
C GLU A 72 6.36 -15.46 -2.24
N LEU A 73 7.04 -14.90 -3.26
CA LEU A 73 7.76 -15.72 -4.24
C LEU A 73 8.88 -16.56 -3.59
N LYS A 74 9.63 -15.97 -2.65
CA LYS A 74 10.68 -16.70 -1.91
C LYS A 74 10.11 -17.73 -0.93
N VAL A 75 8.93 -17.48 -0.36
CA VAL A 75 8.23 -18.45 0.52
C VAL A 75 7.77 -19.66 -0.28
N ALA A 76 7.44 -19.48 -1.56
CA ALA A 76 7.15 -20.56 -2.50
C ALA A 76 8.43 -21.22 -3.08
N ASP A 77 9.56 -21.11 -2.37
CA ASP A 77 10.86 -21.70 -2.72
C ASP A 77 11.45 -21.35 -4.11
N LEU A 78 11.02 -20.22 -4.72
CA LEU A 78 11.62 -19.76 -5.97
C LEU A 78 13.07 -19.31 -5.73
N SER A 79 13.96 -19.77 -6.61
CA SER A 79 15.36 -19.34 -6.63
C SER A 79 15.48 -17.85 -6.93
N LYS A 80 16.65 -17.28 -6.60
CA LYS A 80 16.96 -15.88 -6.94
C LYS A 80 16.79 -15.62 -8.43
N GLN A 81 17.14 -16.56 -9.32
CA GLN A 81 17.04 -16.37 -10.76
C GLN A 81 15.58 -16.33 -11.23
N GLU A 82 14.73 -17.21 -10.70
CA GLU A 82 13.29 -17.23 -11.00
C GLU A 82 12.61 -15.95 -10.50
N VAL A 83 12.93 -15.50 -9.28
CA VAL A 83 12.42 -14.23 -8.74
C VAL A 83 12.75 -13.06 -9.68
N LYS A 84 13.96 -13.01 -10.28
CA LYS A 84 14.35 -11.92 -11.20
C LYS A 84 13.44 -11.85 -12.43
N GLN A 85 12.87 -12.97 -12.89
CA GLN A 85 12.00 -13.01 -14.08
C GLN A 85 10.72 -12.20 -13.87
N TYR A 86 10.29 -12.00 -12.62
CA TYR A 86 9.12 -11.19 -12.26
C TYR A 86 9.34 -9.67 -12.39
N THR A 87 10.56 -9.19 -12.67
CA THR A 87 10.85 -7.76 -12.81
C THR A 87 10.00 -7.08 -13.89
N LYS A 88 9.94 -7.67 -15.09
CA LYS A 88 9.15 -7.11 -16.21
C LYS A 88 7.64 -7.22 -15.93
N PRO A 89 7.09 -8.38 -15.52
CA PRO A 89 5.69 -8.50 -15.12
C PRO A 89 5.27 -7.49 -14.05
N LEU A 90 6.07 -7.30 -12.99
CA LEU A 90 5.73 -6.36 -11.93
C LEU A 90 5.73 -4.91 -12.39
N LYS A 91 6.67 -4.51 -13.25
CA LYS A 91 6.68 -3.17 -13.86
C LYS A 91 5.41 -2.89 -14.66
N GLN A 92 4.94 -3.88 -15.42
CA GLN A 92 3.69 -3.78 -16.17
C GLN A 92 2.50 -3.73 -15.22
N TYR A 93 2.49 -4.60 -14.21
CA TYR A 93 1.40 -4.75 -13.27
C TYR A 93 1.12 -3.46 -12.48
N ILE A 94 2.15 -2.85 -11.88
CA ILE A 94 1.96 -1.63 -11.08
C ILE A 94 1.58 -0.40 -11.93
N LYS A 95 1.75 -0.46 -13.25
CA LYS A 95 1.31 0.61 -14.17
C LYS A 95 -0.16 0.47 -14.56
N ASN A 96 -0.80 -0.67 -14.30
CA ASN A 96 -2.22 -0.87 -14.57
C ASN A 96 -3.08 0.07 -13.70
N GLN A 97 -4.08 0.71 -14.30
CA GLN A 97 -4.90 1.71 -13.62
C GLN A 97 -5.68 1.16 -12.43
N SER A 98 -6.27 -0.04 -12.55
CA SER A 98 -7.00 -0.68 -11.45
C SER A 98 -6.06 -1.00 -10.28
N VAL A 99 -4.84 -1.45 -10.57
CA VAL A 99 -3.81 -1.71 -9.55
C VAL A 99 -3.41 -0.41 -8.85
N LYS A 100 -3.18 0.69 -9.58
CA LYS A 100 -2.88 2.00 -8.98
C LYS A 100 -3.95 2.44 -7.99
N VAL A 101 -5.22 2.38 -8.41
CA VAL A 101 -6.37 2.80 -7.58
C VAL A 101 -6.48 1.93 -6.32
N ILE A 102 -6.36 0.61 -6.45
CA ILE A 102 -6.46 -0.30 -5.30
C ILE A 102 -5.32 -0.06 -4.31
N LEU A 103 -4.07 0.07 -4.78
CA LEU A 103 -2.94 0.36 -3.90
C LEU A 103 -3.07 1.75 -3.26
N GLY A 104 -3.52 2.74 -4.03
CA GLY A 104 -3.86 4.07 -3.56
C GLY A 104 -4.87 4.07 -2.41
N SER A 105 -5.96 3.29 -2.56
CA SER A 105 -7.05 3.22 -1.57
C SER A 105 -6.61 2.82 -0.16
N ALA A 106 -5.44 2.20 0.01
CA ALA A 106 -4.87 1.93 1.33
C ALA A 106 -4.55 3.20 2.12
N PHE A 107 -4.40 4.33 1.45
CA PHE A 107 -4.24 5.63 2.09
C PHE A 107 -5.56 6.22 2.58
N ASN A 108 -6.71 5.79 2.07
CA ASN A 108 -8.01 6.34 2.47
C ASN A 108 -8.23 6.18 3.98
N TYR A 109 -8.82 7.20 4.60
CA TYR A 109 -9.07 7.17 6.03
C TYR A 109 -10.04 6.03 6.38
N GLY A 110 -9.73 5.28 7.45
CA GLY A 110 -10.55 4.15 7.87
C GLY A 110 -10.52 2.93 6.93
N CYS A 111 -9.62 2.88 5.94
CA CYS A 111 -9.47 1.72 5.07
C CYS A 111 -9.17 0.44 5.89
N LYS A 112 -10.07 -0.54 5.80
CA LYS A 112 -9.96 -1.83 6.51
C LYS A 112 -9.37 -2.95 5.67
N GLN A 113 -9.49 -2.86 4.35
CA GLN A 113 -8.99 -3.83 3.38
C GLN A 113 -8.86 -3.21 1.99
N ILE A 114 -7.96 -3.75 1.19
CA ILE A 114 -7.87 -3.46 -0.25
C ILE A 114 -8.46 -4.62 -1.06
N ASN A 115 -8.94 -4.36 -2.28
CA ASN A 115 -9.57 -5.37 -3.13
C ASN A 115 -8.52 -6.33 -3.75
N THR A 116 -8.16 -7.37 -2.99
CA THR A 116 -7.16 -8.37 -3.42
C THR A 116 -7.65 -9.28 -4.53
N ASP A 117 -8.96 -9.45 -4.68
CA ASP A 117 -9.54 -10.29 -5.74
C ASP A 117 -9.34 -9.62 -7.10
N THR A 118 -9.55 -8.30 -7.18
CA THR A 118 -9.21 -7.53 -8.38
C THR A 118 -7.71 -7.54 -8.64
N LEU A 119 -6.86 -7.44 -7.61
CA LEU A 119 -5.41 -7.58 -7.80
C LEU A 119 -5.04 -8.92 -8.45
N ALA A 120 -5.56 -10.03 -7.93
CA ALA A 120 -5.34 -11.35 -8.48
C ALA A 120 -5.86 -11.47 -9.92
N LYS A 121 -7.10 -11.02 -10.15
CA LYS A 121 -7.74 -11.05 -11.47
C LYS A 121 -6.96 -10.27 -12.52
N THR A 122 -6.53 -9.05 -12.19
CA THR A 122 -5.74 -8.21 -13.09
C THR A 122 -4.40 -8.85 -13.46
N TRP A 123 -3.78 -9.61 -12.55
CA TRP A 123 -2.53 -10.32 -12.86
C TRP A 123 -2.73 -11.36 -13.97
N VAL A 124 -3.84 -12.10 -13.89
CA VAL A 124 -4.23 -13.11 -14.89
C VAL A 124 -4.68 -12.47 -16.21
N GLU A 125 -5.51 -11.42 -16.15
CA GLU A 125 -6.00 -10.71 -17.34
C GLU A 125 -4.86 -10.09 -18.16
N LEU A 126 -3.81 -9.60 -17.50
CA LEU A 126 -2.61 -9.07 -18.15
C LEU A 126 -1.69 -10.17 -18.72
N LYS A 127 -2.05 -11.46 -18.56
CA LYS A 127 -1.30 -12.63 -19.02
C LYS A 127 0.16 -12.58 -18.56
N LEU A 128 0.37 -12.17 -17.30
CA LEU A 128 1.69 -12.07 -16.69
C LEU A 128 2.26 -13.45 -16.36
N LEU A 129 3.55 -13.49 -16.02
CA LEU A 129 4.23 -14.70 -15.57
C LEU A 129 3.38 -15.38 -14.47
N PRO A 130 3.05 -16.67 -14.60
CA PRO A 130 2.20 -17.37 -13.64
C PRO A 130 2.80 -17.27 -12.23
N LEU A 131 1.96 -16.95 -11.26
CA LEU A 131 2.37 -16.95 -9.85
C LEU A 131 2.37 -18.39 -9.31
N PRO A 132 3.15 -18.68 -8.27
CA PRO A 132 3.08 -19.95 -7.57
C PRO A 132 1.65 -20.24 -7.10
N GLU A 133 1.25 -21.51 -7.07
CA GLU A 133 -0.11 -21.93 -6.67
C GLU A 133 -0.47 -21.44 -5.26
N GLU A 134 0.51 -21.44 -4.36
CA GLU A 134 0.38 -20.99 -2.98
C GLU A 134 0.54 -19.47 -2.80
N PHE A 135 0.51 -18.66 -3.87
CA PHE A 135 0.67 -17.21 -3.76
C PHE A 135 -0.55 -16.54 -3.08
N ARG A 136 -0.34 -15.91 -1.92
CA ARG A 136 -1.44 -15.43 -1.06
C ARG A 136 -1.75 -13.95 -1.23
N TRP A 137 -2.56 -13.61 -2.23
CA TRP A 137 -3.04 -12.22 -2.44
C TRP A 137 -3.70 -11.59 -1.21
N LYS A 138 -4.51 -12.34 -0.47
CA LYS A 138 -5.16 -11.86 0.78
C LYS A 138 -4.14 -11.48 1.86
N TYR A 139 -3.05 -12.26 1.97
CA TYR A 139 -1.97 -11.95 2.90
C TYR A 139 -1.22 -10.69 2.47
N ILE A 140 -0.87 -10.56 1.18
CA ILE A 140 -0.27 -9.34 0.60
C ILE A 140 -1.12 -8.12 0.95
N GLY A 141 -2.43 -8.17 0.70
CA GLY A 141 -3.33 -7.04 0.97
C GLY A 141 -3.34 -6.60 2.43
N LYS A 142 -3.42 -7.57 3.36
CA LYS A 142 -3.39 -7.29 4.81
C LYS A 142 -2.06 -6.69 5.26
N GLN A 143 -0.94 -7.21 4.77
CA GLN A 143 0.38 -6.67 5.13
C GLN A 143 0.64 -5.32 4.49
N TYR A 144 0.22 -5.13 3.24
CA TYR A 144 0.36 -3.87 2.54
C TYR A 144 -0.40 -2.75 3.25
N LEU A 145 -1.64 -2.99 3.65
CA LEU A 145 -2.43 -2.01 4.40
C LEU A 145 -1.75 -1.61 5.71
N LYS A 146 -1.22 -2.57 6.48
CA LYS A 146 -0.46 -2.28 7.70
C LYS A 146 0.78 -1.43 7.42
N GLN A 147 1.50 -1.72 6.33
CA GLN A 147 2.67 -0.95 5.93
C GLN A 147 2.30 0.49 5.55
N VAL A 148 1.22 0.69 4.80
CA VAL A 148 0.73 2.03 4.43
C VAL A 148 0.29 2.82 5.67
N GLN A 149 -0.46 2.21 6.58
CA GLN A 149 -0.85 2.85 7.85
C GLN A 149 0.37 3.28 8.67
N THR A 150 1.44 2.48 8.68
CA THR A 150 2.66 2.93 9.36
C THR A 150 3.40 4.02 8.60
N ILE A 151 3.43 3.98 7.26
CA ILE A 151 3.98 5.08 6.44
C ILE A 151 3.28 6.40 6.76
N ILE A 152 1.95 6.37 6.93
CA ILE A 152 1.14 7.54 7.32
C ILE A 152 1.54 8.02 8.72
N LYS A 153 1.58 7.12 9.72
CA LYS A 153 1.94 7.46 11.10
C LYS A 153 3.38 7.99 11.26
N GLN A 154 4.28 7.61 10.37
CA GLN A 154 5.66 8.11 10.33
C GLN A 154 5.82 9.40 9.54
N SER A 155 4.76 9.90 8.90
CA SER A 155 4.79 11.18 8.19
C SER A 155 4.38 12.29 9.13
N ASP A 156 5.28 13.23 9.42
CA ASP A 156 4.94 14.41 10.25
C ASP A 156 3.80 15.26 9.64
N LYS A 157 3.61 15.18 8.32
CA LYS A 157 2.53 15.87 7.62
C LYS A 157 1.19 15.13 7.69
N LEU A 158 1.18 13.81 7.54
CA LEU A 158 -0.06 13.03 7.52
C LEU A 158 -0.51 12.55 8.90
N ARG A 159 0.42 12.32 9.82
CA ARG A 159 0.11 11.85 11.18
C ARG A 159 -0.86 12.78 11.91
N PRO A 160 -0.67 14.12 11.96
CA PRO A 160 -1.62 14.98 12.66
C PRO A 160 -3.03 14.94 12.05
N ILE A 161 -3.12 14.83 10.72
CA ILE A 161 -4.40 14.71 10.00
C ILE A 161 -5.07 13.39 10.35
N TRP A 162 -4.32 12.29 10.31
CA TRP A 162 -4.81 10.95 10.67
C TRP A 162 -5.28 10.88 12.13
N ASP A 163 -4.49 11.43 13.05
CA ASP A 163 -4.79 11.45 14.48
C ASP A 163 -6.06 12.29 14.74
N SER A 164 -6.20 13.47 14.11
CA SER A 164 -7.41 14.30 14.22
C SER A 164 -8.65 13.58 13.71
N GLN A 165 -8.59 12.94 12.54
CA GLN A 165 -9.73 12.20 11.99
C GLN A 165 -10.11 11.00 12.86
N THR A 166 -9.12 10.37 13.48
CA THR A 166 -9.33 9.28 14.46
C THR A 166 -10.08 9.80 15.69
N LEU A 167 -9.68 10.95 16.24
CA LEU A 167 -10.37 11.58 17.36
C LEU A 167 -11.81 11.98 17.00
N ASP A 168 -12.02 12.59 15.81
CA ASP A 168 -13.36 12.97 15.34
C ASP A 168 -14.28 11.76 15.18
N ALA A 169 -13.77 10.64 14.66
CA ALA A 169 -14.53 9.41 14.53
C ALA A 169 -14.92 8.82 15.90
N ILE A 170 -14.00 8.87 16.88
CA ILE A 170 -14.28 8.45 18.26
C ILE A 170 -15.36 9.36 18.89
N ALA A 171 -15.24 10.68 18.74
CA ALA A 171 -16.20 11.64 19.28
C ALA A 171 -17.61 11.44 18.68
N LYS A 172 -17.71 11.24 17.36
CA LYS A 172 -18.97 10.95 16.67
C LYS A 172 -19.62 9.65 17.17
N ASN A 173 -18.84 8.57 17.30
CA ASN A 173 -19.35 7.30 17.83
C ASN A 173 -19.80 7.43 19.30
N THR A 174 -19.06 8.18 20.11
CA THR A 174 -19.40 8.41 21.52
C THR A 174 -20.70 9.20 21.64
N ASN A 175 -20.87 10.27 20.86
CA ASN A 175 -22.11 11.06 20.83
C ASN A 175 -23.31 10.26 20.30
N ALA A 176 -23.11 9.41 19.28
CA ALA A 176 -24.16 8.52 18.77
C ALA A 176 -24.60 7.47 19.81
N THR A 177 -23.70 7.05 20.70
CA THR A 177 -24.02 6.08 21.77
C THR A 177 -24.63 6.77 22.99
N ALA A 178 -24.23 8.02 23.30
CA ALA A 178 -24.78 8.82 24.39
C ALA A 178 -26.20 9.35 24.11
N GLY A 179 -26.62 9.40 22.83
CA GLY A 179 -27.99 9.72 22.43
C GLY A 179 -28.98 8.56 22.55
N ILE A 180 -28.53 7.35 22.88
CA ILE A 180 -29.40 6.20 23.17
C ILE A 180 -29.68 6.23 24.68
N ILE A 181 -30.69 6.98 25.09
CA ILE A 181 -31.29 6.80 26.41
C ILE A 181 -31.99 5.44 26.35
N PRO A 182 -31.59 4.43 27.14
CA PRO A 182 -32.32 3.18 27.17
C PRO A 182 -33.68 3.47 27.81
N ASP A 183 -34.75 3.22 27.06
CA ASP A 183 -36.11 3.20 27.60
C ASP A 183 -36.22 1.91 28.43
N PHE A 184 -36.01 2.04 29.73
CA PHE A 184 -36.26 0.96 30.68
C PHE A 184 -37.73 1.07 31.09
N ASP A 185 -38.60 0.35 30.37
CA ASP A 185 -39.94 -0.04 30.85
C ASP A 185 -39.83 -1.05 32.01
#